data_AF-A0A0J1G328-F1
#
_entry.id   AF-A0A0J1G328-F1
#
_cell.length_a   1.000
_cell.length_b   1.000
_cell.length_c   1.000
_cell.angle_alpha   90.00
_cell.angle_beta   90.00
_cell.angle_gamma   90.00
#
_symmetry.space_group_name_H-M   'P 1'
#
loop_
_entity.id
_entity.type
_entity.pdbx_description
1 polymer ?
#
loop_
_entity_poly.entity_id
_entity_poly.type
_entity_poly.pdbx_seq_one_letter_code
_entity_poly.pdbx_strand_id
1 'polypeptide(L)'
;MKQKCLSVKNMCLLIGAGAICSMLIISVFFYILIENTLMLWAGVMLTVCALVWLFLLVYCFGRRLSMFTGDLCQTLDHMISGNDKPEQDIDSETLFACIIHRISRLYDIMRENRRKVDQERQELQTLVSDISHQVKMPVSNLRMVTDTLLTKSVTEQERIDFLQGIQNQTDKLDFLFQSLIKTSRLETGAIHLEKNDCMLYTTLAQAMSGIVYGAEKKNISVTVNCPEDLHLSHDSKWTTEALFNLLDNAVKYTTAGGRISVSVEQWEMYVKLDIADTGKGIPESNQASIFRRFYREEAVHDEPGVGIGLYLAREIITRQGGYMKVTSEVGKGSIFSVFLPCK
;
A
#
# COMPACT_ATOMS: atom_id res chain seq x y z
N MET A 1 -27.48 25.99 26.91
CA MET A 1 -28.23 25.59 28.11
C MET A 1 -27.61 24.32 28.68
N LYS A 2 -26.94 24.39 29.84
CA LYS A 2 -26.39 23.22 30.53
C LYS A 2 -27.56 22.40 31.11
N GLN A 3 -27.99 21.35 30.43
CA GLN A 3 -28.78 20.30 31.06
C GLN A 3 -27.89 19.68 32.15
N LYS A 4 -28.13 20.03 33.41
CA LYS A 4 -27.61 19.26 34.54
C LYS A 4 -28.13 17.84 34.34
N CYS A 5 -27.25 16.94 33.92
CA CYS A 5 -27.52 15.52 33.85
C CYS A 5 -27.94 15.09 35.26
N LEU A 6 -29.24 14.92 35.51
CA LEU A 6 -29.69 14.35 36.76
C LEU A 6 -29.04 12.98 36.85
N SER A 7 -28.22 12.75 37.87
CA SER A 7 -27.64 11.44 38.12
C SER A 7 -28.75 10.38 38.11
N VAL A 8 -28.51 9.21 37.53
CA VAL A 8 -29.46 8.09 37.51
C VAL A 8 -30.00 7.82 38.93
N LYS A 9 -29.17 8.03 39.96
CA LYS A 9 -29.56 7.99 41.37
C LYS A 9 -30.70 8.98 41.69
N ASN A 10 -30.61 10.22 41.24
CA ASN A 10 -31.61 11.25 41.49
C ASN A 10 -32.91 10.99 40.72
N MET A 11 -32.84 10.47 39.49
CA MET A 11 -34.06 10.07 38.76
C MET A 11 -34.77 8.89 39.43
N CYS A 12 -34.03 7.86 39.84
CA CYS A 12 -34.62 6.73 40.58
C CYS A 12 -35.22 7.16 41.91
N LEU A 13 -34.58 8.10 42.61
CA LEU A 13 -35.08 8.63 43.89
C LEU A 13 -36.34 9.48 43.68
N LEU A 14 -36.41 10.27 42.61
CA LEU A 14 -37.59 11.06 42.27
C LEU A 14 -38.79 10.19 41.84
N ILE A 15 -38.53 9.15 41.04
CA ILE A 15 -39.55 8.18 40.61
C ILE A 15 -40.03 7.37 41.82
N GLY A 16 -39.10 6.93 42.69
CA GLY A 16 -39.44 6.25 43.94
C GLY A 16 -40.28 7.13 44.87
N ALA A 17 -39.91 8.39 45.06
CA ALA A 17 -40.67 9.34 45.86
C ALA A 17 -42.08 9.59 45.28
N GLY A 18 -42.20 9.74 43.95
CA GLY A 18 -43.49 9.89 43.28
C GLY A 18 -44.39 8.66 43.40
N ALA A 19 -43.81 7.46 43.30
CA ALA A 19 -44.53 6.19 43.50
C ALA A 19 -45.03 6.02 44.94
N ILE A 20 -44.24 6.41 45.94
CA ILE A 20 -44.65 6.40 47.36
C ILE A 20 -45.80 7.39 47.58
N CYS A 21 -45.65 8.63 47.13
CA CYS A 21 -46.69 9.66 47.33
C CYS A 21 -48.02 9.26 46.69
N SER A 22 -48.00 8.75 45.45
CA SER A 22 -49.22 8.29 44.78
C SER A 22 -49.88 7.11 45.48
N MET A 23 -49.10 6.11 45.92
CA MET A 23 -49.63 4.95 46.64
C MET A 23 -50.19 5.30 48.03
N LEU A 24 -49.57 6.26 48.74
CA LEU A 24 -50.09 6.77 50.01
C LEU A 24 -51.40 7.53 49.81
N ILE A 25 -51.49 8.40 48.79
CA ILE A 25 -52.72 9.14 48.46
C ILE A 25 -53.87 8.17 48.14
N ILE A 26 -53.60 7.14 47.32
CA ILE A 26 -54.60 6.11 46.96
C ILE A 26 -55.04 5.33 48.21
N SER A 27 -54.11 4.91 49.07
CA SER A 27 -54.42 4.15 50.29
C SER A 27 -55.27 4.96 51.28
N VAL A 28 -54.97 6.26 51.45
CA VAL A 28 -55.76 7.17 52.30
C VAL A 28 -57.15 7.42 51.72
N PHE A 29 -57.25 7.59 50.39
CA PHE A 29 -58.54 7.77 49.72
C PHE A 29 -59.46 6.56 49.91
N PHE A 30 -58.95 5.34 49.76
CA PHE A 30 -59.73 4.11 49.99
C PHE A 30 -60.11 3.91 51.46
N TYR A 31 -59.23 4.32 52.40
CA TYR A 31 -59.56 4.29 53.82
C TYR A 31 -60.75 5.20 54.17
N ILE A 32 -60.77 6.42 53.63
CA ILE A 32 -61.88 7.38 53.86
C ILE A 32 -63.21 6.85 53.28
N LEU A 33 -63.17 6.08 52.19
CA LEU A 33 -64.38 5.58 51.52
C LEU A 33 -65.02 4.38 52.24
N ILE A 34 -64.22 3.53 52.90
CA ILE A 34 -64.64 2.21 53.39
C ILE A 34 -64.59 2.11 54.93
N GLU A 35 -63.94 3.07 55.63
CA GLU A 35 -63.76 3.11 57.10
C GLU A 35 -63.18 1.82 57.73
N ASN A 36 -62.46 1.02 56.95
CA ASN A 36 -61.88 -0.25 57.39
C ASN A 36 -60.35 -0.15 57.55
N THR A 37 -59.85 -0.39 58.75
CA THR A 37 -58.41 -0.34 59.08
C THR A 37 -57.58 -1.43 58.38
N LEU A 38 -58.20 -2.55 57.99
CA LEU A 38 -57.53 -3.67 57.33
C LEU A 38 -57.06 -3.31 55.91
N MET A 39 -57.78 -2.41 55.22
CA MET A 39 -57.37 -1.91 53.90
C MET A 39 -56.14 -1.00 53.97
N LEU A 40 -55.98 -0.25 55.07
CA LEU A 40 -54.82 0.62 55.26
C LEU A 40 -53.53 -0.21 55.43
N TRP A 41 -53.59 -1.29 56.20
CA TRP A 41 -52.47 -2.23 56.35
C TRP A 41 -52.11 -2.96 55.03
N ALA A 42 -53.12 -3.36 54.25
CA ALA A 42 -52.90 -3.95 52.93
C ALA A 42 -52.23 -2.96 51.95
N GLY A 43 -52.66 -1.69 51.95
CA GLY A 43 -52.04 -0.63 51.14
C GLY A 43 -50.58 -0.40 51.50
N VAL A 44 -50.27 -0.30 52.81
CA VAL A 44 -48.88 -0.17 53.29
C VAL A 44 -48.03 -1.36 52.85
N MET A 45 -48.53 -2.59 53.00
CA MET A 45 -47.80 -3.79 52.56
C MET A 45 -47.50 -3.77 51.05
N LEU A 46 -48.47 -3.35 50.23
CA LEU A 46 -48.30 -3.21 48.78
C LEU A 46 -47.21 -2.18 48.43
N THR A 47 -47.20 -1.03 49.14
CA THR A 47 -46.19 0.01 48.92
C THR A 47 -44.78 -0.48 49.24
N VAL A 48 -44.62 -1.22 50.34
CA VAL A 48 -43.33 -1.81 50.74
C VAL A 48 -42.87 -2.83 49.72
N CYS A 49 -43.76 -3.69 49.23
CA CYS A 49 -43.45 -4.65 48.17
C CYS A 49 -42.99 -3.95 46.88
N ALA A 50 -43.69 -2.90 46.45
CA ALA A 50 -43.32 -2.11 45.27
C ALA A 50 -41.94 -1.45 45.42
N LEU A 51 -41.61 -0.94 46.61
CA LEU A 51 -40.29 -0.37 46.90
C LEU A 51 -39.17 -1.40 46.84
N VAL A 52 -39.41 -2.60 47.37
CA VAL A 52 -38.44 -3.70 47.31
C VAL A 52 -38.17 -4.09 45.85
N TRP A 53 -39.21 -4.21 45.02
CA TRP A 53 -39.05 -4.51 43.59
C TRP A 53 -38.34 -3.39 42.81
N LEU A 54 -38.65 -2.13 43.10
CA LEU A 54 -37.96 -0.99 42.50
C LEU A 54 -36.48 -0.97 42.88
N PHE A 55 -36.17 -1.21 44.15
CA PHE A 55 -34.79 -1.29 44.64
C PHE A 55 -34.02 -2.43 43.96
N LEU A 56 -34.61 -3.61 43.85
CA LEU A 56 -34.01 -4.76 43.15
C LEU A 56 -33.75 -4.45 41.68
N LEU A 57 -34.70 -3.82 40.97
CA LEU A 57 -34.53 -3.44 39.56
C LEU A 57 -33.36 -2.47 39.39
N VAL A 58 -33.30 -1.41 40.21
CA VAL A 58 -32.22 -0.42 40.15
C VAL A 58 -30.87 -1.06 40.50
N TYR A 59 -30.83 -1.94 41.49
CA TYR A 59 -29.63 -2.67 41.87
C TYR A 59 -29.13 -3.58 40.74
N CYS A 60 -30.02 -4.38 40.14
CA CYS A 60 -29.69 -5.27 39.02
C CYS A 60 -29.22 -4.48 37.79
N PHE A 61 -29.90 -3.39 37.43
CA PHE A 61 -29.52 -2.54 36.31
C PHE A 61 -28.18 -1.85 36.55
N GLY A 62 -27.95 -1.32 37.75
CA GLY A 62 -26.69 -0.70 38.14
C GLY A 62 -25.52 -1.68 38.10
N ARG A 63 -25.71 -2.89 38.61
CA ARG A 63 -24.69 -3.95 38.57
C ARG A 63 -24.36 -4.34 37.12
N ARG A 64 -25.37 -4.50 36.26
CA ARG A 64 -25.18 -4.81 34.83
C ARG A 64 -24.45 -3.70 34.08
N LEU A 65 -24.80 -2.43 34.34
CA LEU A 65 -24.14 -1.28 33.72
C LEU A 65 -22.68 -1.15 34.17
N SER A 66 -22.39 -1.44 35.44
CA SER A 66 -21.02 -1.42 35.97
C SER A 66 -20.14 -2.50 35.34
N MET A 67 -20.66 -3.72 35.16
CA MET A 67 -19.92 -4.79 34.47
C MET A 67 -19.65 -4.41 33.01
N PHE A 68 -20.67 -3.95 32.27
CA PHE A 68 -20.50 -3.51 30.89
C PHE A 68 -19.47 -2.36 30.74
N THR A 69 -19.53 -1.36 31.63
CA THR A 69 -18.59 -0.24 31.59
C THR A 69 -17.17 -0.72 31.90
N GLY A 70 -17.02 -1.67 32.82
CA GLY A 70 -15.74 -2.32 33.11
C GLY A 70 -15.17 -3.05 31.91
N ASP A 71 -15.97 -3.92 31.27
CA ASP A 71 -15.57 -4.67 30.08
C ASP A 71 -15.22 -3.74 28.91
N LEU A 72 -15.98 -2.66 28.73
CA LEU A 72 -15.71 -1.66 27.70
C LEU A 72 -14.40 -0.92 27.96
N CYS A 73 -14.16 -0.46 29.18
CA CYS A 73 -12.91 0.20 29.56
C CYS A 73 -11.72 -0.75 29.38
N GLN A 74 -11.84 -1.99 29.85
CA GLN A 74 -10.79 -3.00 29.70
C GLN A 74 -10.50 -3.29 28.22
N THR A 75 -11.54 -3.43 27.39
CA THR A 75 -11.39 -3.61 25.95
C THR A 75 -10.66 -2.42 25.31
N LEU A 76 -11.01 -1.19 25.69
CA LEU A 76 -10.33 0.02 25.22
C LEU A 76 -8.87 0.09 25.70
N ASP A 77 -8.58 -0.29 26.94
CA ASP A 77 -7.21 -0.32 27.48
C ASP A 77 -6.35 -1.36 26.76
N HIS A 78 -6.91 -2.53 26.43
CA HIS A 78 -6.24 -3.52 25.58
C HIS A 78 -5.95 -2.96 24.18
N MET A 79 -6.92 -2.27 23.57
CA MET A 79 -6.74 -1.62 22.28
C MET A 79 -5.66 -0.52 22.31
N ILE A 80 -5.63 0.32 23.36
CA ILE A 80 -4.65 1.39 23.54
C ILE A 80 -3.24 0.83 23.76
N SER A 81 -3.12 -0.23 24.56
CA SER A 81 -1.85 -0.89 24.86
C SER A 81 -1.31 -1.74 23.71
N GLY A 82 -2.12 -2.02 22.69
CA GLY A 82 -1.71 -2.81 21.52
C GLY A 82 -1.66 -4.32 21.77
N ASN A 83 -2.26 -4.79 22.87
CA ASN A 83 -2.40 -6.21 23.16
C ASN A 83 -3.55 -6.83 22.34
N ASP A 84 -3.47 -8.14 22.12
CA ASP A 84 -4.44 -8.88 21.29
C ASP A 84 -5.88 -8.73 21.77
N LYS A 85 -6.79 -8.84 20.78
CA LYS A 85 -8.24 -8.79 20.96
C LYS A 85 -8.66 -9.79 22.05
N PRO A 86 -9.51 -9.40 23.01
CA PRO A 86 -10.23 -10.40 23.79
C PRO A 86 -11.10 -11.26 22.85
N GLU A 87 -11.08 -12.58 23.01
CA GLU A 87 -12.00 -13.51 22.34
C GLU A 87 -13.44 -13.06 22.61
N GLN A 88 -14.23 -12.88 21.54
CA GLN A 88 -15.59 -12.39 21.65
C GLN A 88 -16.58 -13.47 21.25
N ASP A 89 -17.15 -14.13 22.26
CA ASP A 89 -18.41 -14.85 22.17
C ASP A 89 -19.54 -13.83 22.40
N ILE A 90 -19.94 -13.12 21.34
CA ILE A 90 -21.02 -12.12 21.40
C ILE A 90 -22.21 -12.65 20.63
N ASP A 91 -22.90 -13.61 21.23
CA ASP A 91 -24.21 -14.08 20.76
C ASP A 91 -25.33 -13.40 21.59
N SER A 92 -25.41 -12.07 21.53
CA SER A 92 -26.54 -11.36 22.10
C SER A 92 -26.96 -10.16 21.25
N GLU A 93 -28.23 -10.16 20.82
CA GLU A 93 -28.90 -9.06 20.10
C GLU A 93 -29.12 -7.82 21.00
N THR A 94 -28.10 -7.39 21.75
CA THR A 94 -28.19 -6.23 22.63
C THR A 94 -27.54 -5.02 22.01
N LEU A 95 -28.07 -3.82 22.29
CA LEU A 95 -27.45 -2.55 21.88
C LEU A 95 -25.98 -2.43 22.34
N PHE A 96 -25.66 -3.04 23.49
CA PHE A 96 -24.31 -3.10 24.05
C PHE A 96 -23.35 -3.93 23.19
N ALA A 97 -23.79 -5.10 22.72
CA ALA A 97 -23.05 -5.92 21.76
C ALA A 97 -22.76 -5.15 20.45
N CYS A 98 -23.75 -4.41 19.94
CA CYS A 98 -23.57 -3.56 18.76
C CYS A 98 -22.50 -2.46 18.95
N ILE A 99 -22.43 -1.84 20.13
CA ILE A 99 -21.42 -0.81 20.44
C ILE A 99 -20.02 -1.44 20.45
N ILE A 100 -19.87 -2.57 21.15
CA ILE A 100 -18.61 -3.30 21.23
C ILE A 100 -18.14 -3.69 19.83
N HIS A 101 -19.02 -4.27 19.00
CA HIS A 101 -18.70 -4.64 17.63
C HIS A 101 -18.22 -3.45 16.78
N ARG A 102 -18.89 -2.29 16.89
CA ARG A 102 -18.49 -1.07 16.16
C ARG A 102 -17.11 -0.56 16.60
N ILE A 103 -16.79 -0.61 17.89
CA ILE A 103 -15.49 -0.21 18.42
C ILE A 103 -14.41 -1.19 17.97
N SER A 104 -14.67 -2.49 18.02
CA SER A 104 -13.75 -3.52 17.49
C SER A 104 -13.45 -3.28 16.00
N ARG A 105 -14.46 -2.98 15.19
CA ARG A 105 -14.28 -2.66 13.77
C ARG A 105 -13.47 -1.37 13.56
N LEU A 106 -13.69 -0.33 14.37
CA LEU A 106 -12.87 0.89 14.32
C LEU A 106 -11.41 0.60 14.68
N TYR A 107 -11.18 -0.24 15.69
CA TYR A 107 -9.84 -0.66 16.06
C TYR A 107 -9.13 -1.42 14.93
N ASP A 108 -9.84 -2.33 14.25
CA ASP A 108 -9.28 -3.05 13.10
C ASP A 108 -8.87 -2.10 11.97
N ILE A 109 -9.71 -1.10 11.65
CA ILE A 109 -9.40 -0.06 10.66
C ILE A 109 -8.18 0.76 11.10
N MET A 110 -8.12 1.17 12.38
CA MET A 110 -7.00 1.93 12.91
C MET A 110 -5.69 1.13 12.91
N ARG A 111 -5.75 -0.17 13.24
CA ARG A 111 -4.61 -1.08 13.21
C ARG A 111 -4.09 -1.26 11.79
N GLU A 112 -4.98 -1.47 10.82
CA GLU A 112 -4.59 -1.59 9.41
C GLU A 112 -4.01 -0.27 8.88
N ASN A 113 -4.59 0.87 9.23
CA ASN A 113 -4.01 2.17 8.89
C ASN A 113 -2.65 2.39 9.54
N ARG A 114 -2.45 2.01 10.80
CA ARG A 114 -1.14 2.07 11.46
C ARG A 114 -0.14 1.18 10.73
N ARG A 115 -0.52 -0.05 10.40
CA ARG A 115 0.33 -0.98 9.64
C ARG A 115 0.74 -0.41 8.28
N LYS A 116 -0.18 0.24 7.57
CA LYS A 116 0.10 0.94 6.31
C LYS A 116 1.10 2.08 6.51
N VAL A 117 0.89 2.92 7.52
CA VAL A 117 1.82 4.04 7.82
C VAL A 117 3.21 3.53 8.20
N ASP A 118 3.29 2.47 9.02
CA ASP A 118 4.56 1.85 9.39
C ASP A 118 5.26 1.24 8.17
N GLN A 119 4.50 0.61 7.25
CA GLN A 119 5.02 0.09 5.99
C GLN A 119 5.54 1.22 5.08
N GLU A 120 4.76 2.28 4.86
CA GLU A 120 5.18 3.46 4.09
C GLU A 120 6.45 4.08 4.69
N ARG A 121 6.53 4.17 6.02
CA ARG A 121 7.73 4.67 6.72
C ARG A 121 8.95 3.78 6.47
N GLN A 122 8.80 2.46 6.54
CA GLN A 122 9.87 1.52 6.23
C GLN A 122 10.32 1.64 4.77
N GLU A 123 9.38 1.70 3.84
CA GLU A 123 9.65 1.88 2.41
C GLU A 123 10.42 3.18 2.13
N LEU A 124 10.03 4.29 2.77
CA LEU A 124 10.77 5.56 2.69
C LEU A 124 12.19 5.47 3.28
N GLN A 125 12.37 4.78 4.41
CA GLN A 125 13.69 4.59 5.00
C GLN A 125 14.61 3.77 4.09
N THR A 126 14.10 2.69 3.51
CA THR A 126 14.83 1.88 2.52
C THR A 126 15.18 2.73 1.29
N LEU A 127 14.21 3.50 0.77
CA LEU A 127 14.42 4.38 -0.39
C LEU A 127 15.56 5.39 -0.15
N VAL A 128 15.56 6.08 0.98
CA VAL A 128 16.61 7.06 1.33
C VAL A 128 17.97 6.39 1.47
N SER A 129 18.01 5.19 2.06
CA SER A 129 19.24 4.41 2.19
C SER A 129 19.80 4.02 0.82
N ASP A 130 18.95 3.48 -0.07
CA ASP A 130 19.33 3.04 -1.40
C ASP A 130 19.81 4.20 -2.27
N ILE A 131 19.09 5.34 -2.27
CA ILE A 131 19.53 6.57 -2.97
C ILE A 131 20.90 6.99 -2.47
N SER A 132 21.11 7.01 -1.15
CA SER A 132 22.40 7.40 -0.57
C SER A 132 23.53 6.49 -1.04
N HIS A 133 23.29 5.18 -1.13
CA HIS A 133 24.27 4.22 -1.63
C HIS A 133 24.58 4.43 -3.11
N GLN A 134 23.54 4.58 -3.94
CA GLN A 134 23.67 4.77 -5.40
C GLN A 134 24.32 6.10 -5.77
N VAL A 135 24.18 7.15 -4.94
CA VAL A 135 24.86 8.44 -5.12
C VAL A 135 26.31 8.38 -4.61
N LYS A 136 26.55 7.73 -3.46
CA LYS A 136 27.89 7.72 -2.84
C LYS A 136 28.93 7.05 -3.73
N MET A 137 28.58 5.94 -4.39
CA MET A 137 29.50 5.21 -5.27
C MET A 137 30.09 6.05 -6.42
N PRO A 138 29.30 6.66 -7.31
CA PRO A 138 29.83 7.50 -8.40
C PRO A 138 30.56 8.74 -7.86
N VAL A 139 30.09 9.35 -6.76
CA VAL A 139 30.75 10.51 -6.15
C VAL A 139 32.13 10.14 -5.57
N SER A 140 32.26 8.99 -4.93
CA SER A 140 33.54 8.48 -4.43
C SER A 140 34.51 8.18 -5.58
N ASN A 141 34.01 7.59 -6.68
CA ASN A 141 34.83 7.35 -7.87
C ASN A 141 35.30 8.65 -8.52
N LEU A 142 34.41 9.65 -8.64
CA LEU A 142 34.77 10.98 -9.12
C LEU A 142 35.89 11.58 -8.29
N ARG A 143 35.76 11.56 -6.95
CA ARG A 143 36.78 12.07 -6.04
C ARG A 143 38.12 11.35 -6.22
N MET A 144 38.10 10.02 -6.30
CA MET A 144 39.31 9.21 -6.48
C MET A 144 40.05 9.57 -7.78
N VAL A 145 39.31 9.72 -8.88
CA VAL A 145 39.88 10.07 -10.19
C VAL A 145 40.43 11.49 -10.17
N THR A 146 39.70 12.46 -9.60
CA THR A 146 40.18 13.84 -9.49
C THR A 146 41.41 13.95 -8.58
N ASP A 147 41.45 13.25 -7.45
CA ASP A 147 42.60 13.23 -6.55
C ASP A 147 43.84 12.63 -7.24
N THR A 148 43.64 11.58 -8.04
CA THR A 148 44.71 10.96 -8.84
C THR A 148 45.27 11.93 -9.87
N LEU A 149 44.40 12.63 -10.61
CA LEU A 149 44.78 13.64 -11.60
C LEU A 149 45.50 14.86 -10.97
N LEU A 150 45.17 15.21 -9.73
CA LEU A 150 45.78 16.33 -9.01
C LEU A 150 47.12 15.98 -8.36
N THR A 151 47.33 14.72 -7.95
CA THR A 151 48.50 14.32 -7.13
C THR A 151 49.57 13.56 -7.90
N LYS A 152 49.23 12.89 -9.01
CA LYS A 152 50.17 12.06 -9.77
C LYS A 152 50.40 12.63 -11.17
N SER A 153 51.63 12.51 -11.65
CA SER A 153 51.93 12.68 -13.07
C SER A 153 51.37 11.49 -13.84
N VAL A 154 50.36 11.73 -14.66
CA VAL A 154 49.73 10.75 -15.54
C VAL A 154 50.13 11.02 -16.99
N THR A 155 50.17 9.98 -17.81
CA THR A 155 50.34 10.12 -19.26
C THR A 155 49.12 10.81 -19.87
N GLU A 156 49.26 11.35 -21.09
CA GLU A 156 48.13 12.00 -21.77
C GLU A 156 47.01 11.00 -22.08
N GLN A 157 47.34 9.75 -22.36
CA GLN A 157 46.35 8.71 -22.58
C GLN A 157 45.56 8.38 -21.30
N GLU A 158 46.25 8.18 -20.17
CA GLU A 158 45.59 7.95 -18.88
C GLU A 158 44.72 9.14 -18.47
N ARG A 159 45.16 10.37 -18.78
CA ARG A 159 44.36 11.58 -18.55
C ARG A 159 43.05 11.54 -19.33
N ILE A 160 43.08 11.18 -20.61
CA ILE A 160 41.88 11.05 -21.44
C ILE A 160 40.96 9.97 -20.85
N ASP A 161 41.50 8.82 -20.47
CA ASP A 161 40.73 7.72 -19.88
C ASP A 161 40.07 8.13 -18.55
N PHE A 162 40.78 8.88 -17.71
CA PHE A 162 40.23 9.44 -16.47
C PHE A 162 39.12 10.48 -16.73
N LEU A 163 39.28 11.37 -17.71
CA LEU A 163 38.26 12.34 -18.09
C LEU A 163 37.00 11.66 -18.64
N GLN A 164 37.15 10.62 -19.46
CA GLN A 164 36.04 9.77 -19.90
C GLN A 164 35.37 9.07 -18.72
N GLY A 165 36.17 8.59 -17.74
CA GLY A 165 35.67 8.05 -16.49
C GLY A 165 34.80 9.05 -15.73
N ILE A 166 35.24 10.31 -15.60
CA ILE A 166 34.47 11.39 -14.97
C ILE A 166 33.16 11.65 -15.70
N GLN A 167 33.20 11.76 -17.03
CA GLN A 167 31.99 11.96 -17.85
C GLN A 167 30.98 10.83 -17.61
N ASN A 168 31.43 9.57 -17.69
CA ASN A 168 30.58 8.41 -17.47
C ASN A 168 29.94 8.38 -16.07
N GLN A 169 30.66 8.77 -15.00
CA GLN A 169 30.07 8.84 -13.66
C GLN A 169 29.06 9.99 -13.53
N THR A 170 29.29 11.10 -14.24
CA THR A 170 28.37 12.24 -14.26
C THR A 170 27.08 11.90 -14.99
N ASP A 171 27.18 11.23 -16.14
CA ASP A 171 26.02 10.75 -16.91
C ASP A 171 25.20 9.72 -16.11
N LYS A 172 25.87 8.85 -15.33
CA LYS A 172 25.19 7.93 -14.40
C LYS A 172 24.40 8.67 -13.32
N LEU A 173 24.96 9.74 -12.75
CA LEU A 173 24.27 10.56 -11.75
C LEU A 173 23.06 11.29 -12.36
N ASP A 174 23.22 11.87 -13.56
CA ASP A 174 22.11 12.53 -14.26
C ASP A 174 20.97 11.55 -14.55
N PHE A 175 21.28 10.37 -15.08
CA PHE A 175 20.30 9.31 -15.30
C PHE A 175 19.58 8.88 -14.01
N LEU A 176 20.31 8.75 -12.89
CA LEU A 176 19.74 8.44 -11.59
C LEU A 176 18.74 9.53 -11.15
N PHE A 177 19.11 10.81 -11.22
CA PHE A 177 18.23 11.91 -10.83
C PHE A 177 17.00 12.00 -11.73
N GLN A 178 17.15 11.90 -13.04
CA GLN A 178 16.02 11.91 -13.97
C GLN A 178 15.05 10.75 -13.69
N SER A 179 15.59 9.55 -13.46
CA SER A 179 14.80 8.36 -13.13
C SER A 179 14.05 8.53 -11.81
N LEU A 180 14.70 9.10 -10.79
CA LEU A 180 14.09 9.41 -9.50
C LEU A 180 12.95 10.43 -9.62
N ILE A 181 13.15 11.50 -10.39
CA ILE A 181 12.12 12.54 -10.61
C ILE A 181 10.93 11.96 -11.35
N LYS A 182 11.15 11.19 -12.43
CA LYS A 182 10.08 10.50 -13.17
C LYS A 182 9.29 9.60 -12.22
N THR A 183 9.99 8.74 -11.49
CA THR A 183 9.40 7.77 -10.56
C THR A 183 8.59 8.44 -9.45
N SER A 184 9.15 9.48 -8.80
CA SER A 184 8.46 10.24 -7.75
C SER A 184 7.22 10.98 -8.25
N ARG A 185 7.32 11.65 -9.40
CA ARG A 185 6.16 12.35 -10.00
C ARG A 185 5.07 11.38 -10.43
N LEU A 186 5.46 10.18 -10.84
CA LEU A 186 4.54 9.12 -11.14
C LEU A 186 3.90 8.72 -9.81
N GLU A 187 4.61 8.17 -8.82
CA GLU A 187 4.09 7.76 -7.50
C GLU A 187 3.12 8.74 -6.83
N THR A 188 3.47 10.02 -6.77
CA THR A 188 2.63 11.08 -6.17
C THR A 188 1.36 11.42 -6.95
N GLY A 189 1.16 10.86 -8.14
CA GLY A 189 0.04 11.16 -9.03
C GLY A 189 0.19 12.50 -9.77
N ALA A 190 1.34 13.17 -9.65
CA ALA A 190 1.61 14.44 -10.35
C ALA A 190 1.68 14.26 -11.87
N ILE A 191 2.03 13.06 -12.34
CA ILE A 191 1.88 12.65 -13.75
C ILE A 191 0.54 11.93 -13.90
N HIS A 192 -0.35 12.52 -14.68
CA HIS A 192 -1.55 11.85 -15.16
C HIS A 192 -1.24 11.13 -16.48
N LEU A 193 -1.60 9.84 -16.58
CA LEU A 193 -1.44 9.05 -17.80
C LEU A 193 -2.68 9.27 -18.67
N GLU A 194 -2.47 9.78 -19.88
CA GLU A 194 -3.53 10.07 -20.83
C GLU A 194 -3.64 8.92 -21.83
N LYS A 195 -4.57 8.00 -21.57
CA LYS A 195 -4.82 6.87 -22.46
C LYS A 195 -5.57 7.34 -23.70
N ASN A 196 -4.95 7.19 -24.86
CA ASN A 196 -5.55 7.48 -26.14
C ASN A 196 -5.61 6.20 -26.98
N ASP A 197 -6.61 6.11 -27.86
CA ASP A 197 -6.70 4.98 -28.79
C ASP A 197 -5.65 5.18 -29.89
N CYS A 198 -4.53 4.47 -29.79
CA CYS A 198 -3.36 4.67 -30.63
C CYS A 198 -2.84 3.34 -31.17
N MET A 199 -2.20 3.38 -32.34
CA MET A 199 -1.55 2.22 -32.95
C MET A 199 -0.38 1.76 -32.07
N LEU A 200 -0.47 0.56 -31.52
CA LEU A 200 0.58 -0.01 -30.67
C LEU A 200 1.90 -0.18 -31.44
N TYR A 201 1.82 -0.45 -32.74
CA TYR A 201 2.97 -0.53 -33.63
C TYR A 201 3.84 0.73 -33.58
N THR A 202 3.22 1.93 -33.59
CA THR A 202 3.96 3.20 -33.56
C THR A 202 4.69 3.42 -32.23
N THR A 203 4.04 3.11 -31.12
CA THR A 203 4.64 3.15 -29.77
C THR A 203 5.81 2.18 -29.65
N LEU A 204 5.64 0.96 -30.17
CA LEU A 204 6.71 -0.04 -30.17
C LEU A 204 7.88 0.40 -31.05
N ALA A 205 7.63 0.93 -32.25
CA ALA A 205 8.66 1.43 -33.15
C ALA A 205 9.48 2.57 -32.53
N GLN A 206 8.83 3.48 -31.78
CA GLN A 206 9.52 4.53 -31.03
C GLN A 206 10.45 3.94 -29.95
N ALA A 207 9.97 2.98 -29.16
CA ALA A 207 10.79 2.34 -28.14
C ALA A 207 11.99 1.58 -28.75
N MET A 208 11.74 0.90 -29.88
CA MET A 208 12.74 0.18 -30.65
C MET A 208 13.84 1.10 -31.19
N SER A 209 13.50 2.32 -31.63
CA SER A 209 14.50 3.27 -32.14
C SER A 209 15.60 3.60 -31.13
N GLY A 210 15.30 3.56 -29.83
CA GLY A 210 16.24 3.83 -28.76
C GLY A 210 17.30 2.75 -28.55
N ILE A 211 17.07 1.52 -29.03
CA ILE A 211 17.97 0.38 -28.80
C ILE A 211 18.81 -0.01 -30.00
N VAL A 212 18.54 0.56 -31.18
CA VAL A 212 19.16 0.17 -32.46
C VAL A 212 20.69 0.21 -32.37
N TYR A 213 21.25 1.34 -31.94
CA TYR A 213 22.70 1.50 -31.84
C TYR A 213 23.35 0.50 -30.87
N GLY A 214 22.70 0.24 -29.73
CA GLY A 214 23.20 -0.72 -28.74
C GLY A 214 23.17 -2.15 -29.23
N ALA A 215 22.09 -2.53 -29.94
CA ALA A 215 21.94 -3.84 -30.55
C ALA A 215 22.95 -4.06 -31.69
N GLU A 216 23.14 -3.07 -32.58
CA GLU A 216 24.12 -3.12 -33.67
C GLU A 216 25.55 -3.26 -33.16
N LYS A 217 25.94 -2.46 -32.14
CA LYS A 217 27.27 -2.55 -31.51
C LYS A 217 27.58 -3.95 -30.99
N LYS A 218 26.57 -4.68 -30.53
CA LYS A 218 26.68 -6.07 -30.04
C LYS A 218 26.36 -7.12 -31.12
N ASN A 219 26.06 -6.73 -32.37
CA ASN A 219 25.57 -7.63 -33.42
C ASN A 219 24.37 -8.49 -32.97
N ILE A 220 23.43 -7.90 -32.20
CA ILE A 220 22.22 -8.59 -31.74
C ILE A 220 21.17 -8.53 -32.85
N SER A 221 20.61 -9.67 -33.21
CA SER A 221 19.47 -9.75 -34.15
C SER A 221 18.18 -9.39 -33.42
N VAL A 222 17.44 -8.40 -33.92
CA VAL A 222 16.14 -8.02 -33.35
C VAL A 222 15.01 -8.28 -34.33
N THR A 223 14.01 -9.04 -33.89
CA THR A 223 12.82 -9.38 -34.70
C THR A 223 11.55 -8.90 -34.01
N VAL A 224 10.65 -8.27 -34.76
CA VAL A 224 9.37 -7.77 -34.24
C VAL A 224 8.23 -8.41 -35.01
N ASN A 225 7.30 -9.01 -34.28
CA ASN A 225 6.04 -9.53 -34.79
C ASN A 225 4.89 -8.79 -34.09
N CYS A 226 4.41 -7.72 -34.70
CA CYS A 226 3.35 -6.87 -34.18
C CYS A 226 2.36 -6.56 -35.32
N PRO A 227 1.04 -6.79 -35.15
CA PRO A 227 0.07 -6.39 -36.15
C PRO A 227 0.06 -4.86 -36.32
N GLU A 228 0.22 -4.38 -37.56
CA GLU A 228 0.35 -2.95 -37.85
C GLU A 228 -0.90 -2.14 -37.48
N ASP A 229 -2.09 -2.73 -37.68
CA ASP A 229 -3.39 -2.10 -37.43
C ASP A 229 -3.92 -2.32 -35.99
N LEU A 230 -3.10 -2.82 -35.06
CA LEU A 230 -3.55 -3.04 -33.69
C LEU A 230 -3.64 -1.72 -32.91
N HIS A 231 -4.87 -1.29 -32.66
CA HIS A 231 -5.20 -0.16 -31.81
C HIS A 231 -5.40 -0.59 -30.35
N LEU A 232 -4.86 0.20 -29.42
CA LEU A 232 -4.95 -0.05 -27.99
C LEU A 232 -5.11 1.28 -27.25
N SER A 233 -5.98 1.33 -26.24
CA SER A 233 -6.11 2.50 -25.36
C SER A 233 -4.95 2.55 -24.37
N HIS A 234 -3.94 3.36 -24.68
CA HIS A 234 -2.73 3.51 -23.87
C HIS A 234 -2.14 4.93 -23.99
N ASP A 235 -1.33 5.31 -23.02
CA ASP A 235 -0.51 6.51 -23.09
C ASP A 235 0.75 6.17 -23.89
N SER A 236 0.81 6.64 -25.14
CA SER A 236 1.90 6.31 -26.07
C SER A 236 3.27 6.72 -25.52
N LYS A 237 3.39 7.90 -24.91
CA LYS A 237 4.67 8.41 -24.40
C LYS A 237 5.20 7.52 -23.26
N TRP A 238 4.35 7.25 -22.27
CA TRP A 238 4.77 6.46 -21.11
C TRP A 238 4.92 4.98 -21.45
N THR A 239 4.08 4.45 -22.33
CA THR A 239 4.23 3.06 -22.80
C THR A 239 5.53 2.90 -23.60
N THR A 240 5.91 3.86 -24.43
CA THR A 240 7.23 3.91 -25.07
C THR A 240 8.36 3.85 -24.05
N GLU A 241 8.28 4.64 -22.96
CA GLU A 241 9.27 4.60 -21.87
C GLU A 241 9.33 3.22 -21.19
N ALA A 242 8.19 2.61 -20.90
CA ALA A 242 8.15 1.28 -20.28
C ALA A 242 8.75 0.20 -21.19
N LEU A 243 8.39 0.20 -22.48
CA LEU A 243 8.92 -0.74 -23.46
C LEU A 243 10.41 -0.51 -23.71
N PHE A 244 10.86 0.75 -23.79
CA PHE A 244 12.28 1.08 -23.91
C PHE A 244 13.09 0.52 -22.73
N ASN A 245 12.61 0.67 -21.49
CA ASN A 245 13.30 0.11 -20.32
C ASN A 245 13.44 -1.42 -20.39
N LEU A 246 12.48 -2.12 -20.99
CA LEU A 246 12.55 -3.57 -21.19
C LEU A 246 13.51 -3.96 -22.31
N LEU A 247 13.43 -3.26 -23.45
CA LEU A 247 14.30 -3.50 -24.60
C LEU A 247 15.76 -3.15 -24.30
N ASP A 248 16.01 -2.06 -23.59
CA ASP A 248 17.35 -1.64 -23.16
C ASP A 248 17.97 -2.69 -22.23
N ASN A 249 17.18 -3.26 -21.29
CA ASN A 249 17.63 -4.40 -20.50
C ASN A 249 17.94 -5.62 -21.37
N ALA A 250 17.07 -5.97 -22.32
CA ALA A 250 17.33 -7.07 -23.24
C ALA A 250 18.67 -6.88 -23.99
N VAL A 251 18.98 -5.67 -24.47
CA VAL A 251 20.26 -5.37 -25.13
C VAL A 251 21.44 -5.44 -24.14
N LYS A 252 21.29 -4.94 -22.91
CA LYS A 252 22.34 -4.99 -21.90
C LYS A 252 22.73 -6.42 -21.53
N TYR A 253 21.75 -7.28 -21.30
CA TYR A 253 21.99 -8.64 -20.78
C TYR A 253 22.15 -9.72 -21.84
N THR A 254 21.87 -9.39 -23.11
CA THR A 254 22.18 -10.27 -24.25
C THR A 254 23.65 -10.15 -24.64
N THR A 255 24.29 -11.29 -24.83
CA THR A 255 25.68 -11.38 -25.30
C THR A 255 25.78 -11.00 -26.78
N ALA A 256 26.98 -10.66 -27.24
CA ALA A 256 27.20 -10.33 -28.65
C ALA A 256 26.81 -11.50 -29.57
N GLY A 257 26.14 -11.20 -30.69
CA GLY A 257 25.61 -12.21 -31.61
C GLY A 257 24.30 -12.89 -31.17
N GLY A 258 23.71 -12.47 -30.03
CA GLY A 258 22.45 -13.01 -29.52
C GLY A 258 21.21 -12.52 -30.29
N ARG A 259 20.02 -12.82 -29.73
CA ARG A 259 18.73 -12.47 -30.32
C ARG A 259 17.79 -11.81 -29.30
N ILE A 260 17.05 -10.82 -29.77
CA ILE A 260 15.90 -10.25 -29.09
C ILE A 260 14.68 -10.41 -30.00
N SER A 261 13.57 -10.89 -29.48
CA SER A 261 12.32 -10.99 -30.23
C SER A 261 11.17 -10.34 -29.47
N VAL A 262 10.42 -9.48 -30.16
CA VAL A 262 9.19 -8.88 -29.63
C VAL A 262 8.00 -9.49 -30.35
N SER A 263 7.04 -10.04 -29.62
CA SER A 263 5.79 -10.56 -30.18
C SER A 263 4.59 -9.95 -29.48
N VAL A 264 3.59 -9.55 -30.27
CA VAL A 264 2.35 -8.97 -29.79
C VAL A 264 1.17 -9.86 -30.15
N GLU A 265 0.40 -10.25 -29.15
CA GLU A 265 -0.79 -11.08 -29.28
C GLU A 265 -1.99 -10.35 -28.67
N GLN A 266 -3.09 -10.24 -29.42
CA GLN A 266 -4.35 -9.74 -28.89
C GLN A 266 -5.17 -10.91 -28.32
N TRP A 267 -5.49 -10.83 -27.03
CA TRP A 267 -6.42 -11.73 -26.36
C TRP A 267 -7.75 -10.98 -26.10
N GLU A 268 -8.75 -11.69 -25.57
CA GLU A 268 -10.09 -11.12 -25.34
C GLU A 268 -10.06 -9.89 -24.42
N MET A 269 -9.34 -9.98 -23.29
CA MET A 269 -9.31 -8.93 -22.27
C MET A 269 -8.01 -8.12 -22.25
N TYR A 270 -6.95 -8.61 -22.91
CA TYR A 270 -5.61 -8.00 -22.84
C TYR A 270 -4.89 -8.10 -24.18
N VAL A 271 -4.07 -7.10 -24.50
CA VAL A 271 -2.97 -7.24 -25.45
C VAL A 271 -1.73 -7.65 -24.66
N LYS A 272 -1.14 -8.77 -25.06
CA LYS A 272 0.09 -9.31 -24.51
C LYS A 272 1.26 -8.94 -25.41
N LEU A 273 2.28 -8.29 -24.85
CA LEU A 273 3.56 -8.03 -25.51
C LEU A 273 4.65 -8.83 -24.80
N ASP A 274 5.28 -9.75 -25.51
CA ASP A 274 6.44 -10.49 -25.01
C ASP A 274 7.72 -9.91 -25.60
N ILE A 275 8.68 -9.61 -24.73
CA ILE A 275 10.04 -9.21 -25.08
C ILE A 275 10.96 -10.33 -24.59
N ALA A 276 11.42 -11.16 -25.52
CA ALA A 276 12.29 -12.29 -25.25
C ALA A 276 13.74 -11.98 -25.65
N ASP A 277 14.67 -12.31 -24.77
CA ASP A 277 16.11 -12.18 -24.97
C ASP A 277 16.82 -13.53 -24.82
N THR A 278 17.97 -13.69 -25.46
CA THR A 278 18.84 -14.88 -25.31
C THR A 278 20.03 -14.59 -24.38
N GLY A 279 19.82 -13.75 -23.36
CA GLY A 279 20.84 -13.34 -22.42
C GLY A 279 21.13 -14.38 -21.34
N LYS A 280 21.77 -13.91 -20.26
CA LYS A 280 22.21 -14.77 -19.15
C LYS A 280 21.08 -15.43 -18.35
N GLY A 281 19.84 -14.96 -18.49
CA GLY A 281 18.70 -15.37 -17.69
C GLY A 281 18.75 -14.90 -16.22
N ILE A 282 17.68 -15.18 -15.49
CA ILE A 282 17.42 -14.68 -14.14
C ILE A 282 17.05 -15.88 -13.25
N PRO A 283 17.80 -16.15 -12.17
CA PRO A 283 17.46 -17.18 -11.20
C PRO A 283 16.05 -16.99 -10.63
N GLU A 284 15.32 -18.07 -10.42
CA GLU A 284 13.93 -18.03 -9.90
C GLU A 284 13.82 -17.23 -8.59
N SER A 285 14.80 -17.37 -7.69
CA SER A 285 14.87 -16.62 -6.43
C SER A 285 14.89 -15.11 -6.59
N ASN A 286 15.35 -14.61 -7.75
CA ASN A 286 15.54 -13.19 -8.01
C ASN A 286 14.39 -12.58 -8.82
N GLN A 287 13.58 -13.40 -9.51
CA GLN A 287 12.55 -12.92 -10.46
C GLN A 287 11.50 -12.00 -9.82
N ALA A 288 11.18 -12.17 -8.54
CA ALA A 288 10.30 -11.25 -7.82
C ALA A 288 11.00 -9.93 -7.47
N SER A 289 12.30 -9.98 -7.19
CA SER A 289 13.10 -8.88 -6.69
C SER A 289 13.58 -7.93 -7.78
N ILE A 290 13.73 -8.38 -9.04
CA ILE A 290 14.18 -7.54 -10.17
C ILE A 290 13.30 -6.31 -10.44
N PHE A 291 12.06 -6.33 -9.94
CA PHE A 291 11.12 -5.23 -10.08
C PHE A 291 11.13 -4.27 -8.88
N ARG A 292 11.97 -4.53 -7.86
CA ARG A 292 12.16 -3.59 -6.75
C ARG A 292 13.07 -2.45 -7.20
N ARG A 293 12.86 -1.26 -6.62
CA ARG A 293 13.75 -0.11 -6.84
C ARG A 293 15.17 -0.48 -6.43
N PHE A 294 16.15 0.02 -7.19
CA PHE A 294 17.58 -0.12 -6.92
C PHE A 294 18.11 -1.54 -6.86
N TYR A 295 17.27 -2.54 -7.17
CA TYR A 295 17.71 -3.92 -7.19
C TYR A 295 18.66 -4.14 -8.36
N ARG A 296 19.83 -4.72 -8.05
CA ARG A 296 20.81 -5.19 -9.02
C ARG A 296 21.36 -6.51 -8.51
N GLU A 297 21.47 -7.49 -9.40
CA GLU A 297 22.17 -8.74 -9.08
C GLU A 297 23.67 -8.48 -8.91
N GLU A 298 24.29 -9.09 -7.90
CA GLU A 298 25.73 -8.98 -7.62
C GLU A 298 26.58 -9.38 -8.83
N ALA A 299 26.14 -10.41 -9.56
CA ALA A 299 26.81 -10.92 -10.76
C ALA A 299 26.79 -9.97 -11.96
N VAL A 300 26.13 -8.80 -11.85
CA VAL A 300 26.01 -7.82 -12.94
C VAL A 300 26.41 -6.41 -12.50
N HIS A 301 27.33 -6.31 -11.53
CA HIS A 301 27.76 -5.02 -11.01
C HIS A 301 28.48 -4.16 -12.07
N ASP A 302 29.11 -4.79 -13.07
CA ASP A 302 29.89 -4.12 -14.11
C ASP A 302 29.05 -3.49 -15.23
N GLU A 303 27.81 -3.93 -15.43
CA GLU A 303 26.93 -3.34 -16.44
C GLU A 303 26.39 -1.96 -16.00
N PRO A 304 26.20 -1.01 -16.92
CA PRO A 304 25.65 0.31 -16.60
C PRO A 304 24.16 0.23 -16.26
N GLY A 305 23.79 0.65 -15.05
CA GLY A 305 22.39 0.75 -14.63
C GLY A 305 22.23 1.07 -13.15
N VAL A 306 21.06 1.61 -12.79
CA VAL A 306 20.75 2.05 -11.41
C VAL A 306 19.64 1.22 -10.77
N GLY A 307 19.08 0.24 -11.49
CA GLY A 307 18.03 -0.65 -10.95
C GLY A 307 16.64 0.01 -10.82
N ILE A 308 16.38 1.12 -11.52
CA ILE A 308 15.06 1.79 -11.51
C ILE A 308 14.20 1.39 -12.72
N GLY A 309 14.80 1.03 -13.85
CA GLY A 309 14.08 0.87 -15.13
C GLY A 309 12.92 -0.14 -15.09
N LEU A 310 13.15 -1.34 -14.53
CA LEU A 310 12.09 -2.36 -14.41
C LEU A 310 10.98 -1.96 -13.44
N TYR A 311 11.33 -1.27 -12.36
CA TYR A 311 10.35 -0.72 -11.43
C TYR A 311 9.47 0.33 -12.12
N LEU A 312 10.09 1.28 -12.83
CA LEU A 312 9.38 2.32 -13.57
C LEU A 312 8.48 1.73 -14.66
N ALA A 313 8.97 0.76 -15.43
CA ALA A 313 8.16 0.05 -16.43
C ALA A 313 6.93 -0.61 -15.79
N ARG A 314 7.11 -1.32 -14.67
CA ARG A 314 6.00 -1.94 -13.93
C ARG A 314 4.98 -0.92 -13.44
N GLU A 315 5.42 0.18 -12.87
CA GLU A 315 4.53 1.21 -12.34
C GLU A 315 3.73 1.89 -13.46
N ILE A 316 4.36 2.19 -14.61
CA ILE A 316 3.69 2.73 -15.80
C ILE A 316 2.59 1.78 -16.28
N ILE A 317 2.92 0.49 -16.46
CA ILE A 317 1.95 -0.51 -16.95
C ILE A 317 0.81 -0.70 -15.94
N THR A 318 1.13 -0.77 -14.65
CA THR A 318 0.15 -0.96 -13.56
C THR A 318 -0.87 0.16 -13.51
N ARG A 319 -0.43 1.42 -13.66
CA ARG A 319 -1.33 2.58 -13.67
C ARG A 319 -2.19 2.67 -14.92
N GLN A 320 -1.76 2.02 -15.99
CA GLN A 320 -2.59 1.84 -17.16
C GLN A 320 -3.59 0.69 -17.02
N GLY A 321 -3.68 0.05 -15.85
CA GLY A 321 -4.56 -1.09 -15.57
C GLY A 321 -4.01 -2.43 -16.06
N GLY A 322 -2.75 -2.43 -16.52
CA GLY A 322 -2.05 -3.62 -16.95
C GLY A 322 -1.27 -4.30 -15.84
N TYR A 323 -0.51 -5.33 -16.19
CA TYR A 323 0.47 -5.94 -15.31
C TYR A 323 1.65 -6.52 -16.11
N MET A 324 2.71 -6.92 -15.40
CA MET A 324 3.90 -7.52 -16.01
C MET A 324 4.25 -8.85 -15.38
N LYS A 325 4.79 -9.76 -16.20
CA LYS A 325 5.36 -11.04 -15.76
C LYS A 325 6.76 -11.21 -16.33
N VAL A 326 7.54 -12.06 -15.68
CA VAL A 326 8.83 -12.52 -16.19
C VAL A 326 8.83 -14.04 -16.16
N THR A 327 9.41 -14.65 -17.19
CA THR A 327 9.73 -16.08 -17.21
C THR A 327 11.16 -16.19 -17.71
N SER A 328 12.03 -16.81 -16.94
CA SER A 328 13.45 -16.87 -17.25
C SER A 328 14.09 -18.12 -16.69
N GLU A 329 15.10 -18.60 -17.41
CA GLU A 329 15.95 -19.70 -16.99
C GLU A 329 17.41 -19.31 -17.19
N VAL A 330 18.26 -19.60 -16.19
CA VAL A 330 19.69 -19.26 -16.23
C VAL A 330 20.34 -19.91 -17.45
N GLY A 331 21.03 -19.10 -18.25
CA GLY A 331 21.71 -19.51 -19.48
C GLY A 331 20.80 -19.64 -20.72
N LYS A 332 19.48 -19.46 -20.59
CA LYS A 332 18.53 -19.53 -21.72
C LYS A 332 17.86 -18.19 -22.06
N GLY A 333 18.13 -17.14 -21.26
CA GLY A 333 17.56 -15.82 -21.44
C GLY A 333 16.28 -15.58 -20.65
N SER A 334 15.54 -14.55 -21.03
CA SER A 334 14.36 -14.09 -20.28
C SER A 334 13.25 -13.66 -21.23
N ILE A 335 12.01 -13.79 -20.76
CA ILE A 335 10.82 -13.27 -21.43
C ILE A 335 10.13 -12.33 -20.44
N PHE A 336 10.07 -11.06 -20.79
CA PHE A 336 9.27 -10.06 -20.09
C PHE A 336 7.95 -9.88 -20.83
N SER A 337 6.86 -10.23 -20.16
CA SER A 337 5.49 -10.13 -20.70
C SER A 337 4.79 -8.92 -20.11
N VAL A 338 4.32 -8.02 -20.96
CA VAL A 338 3.47 -6.87 -20.63
C VAL A 338 2.03 -7.18 -21.04
N PHE A 339 1.09 -6.97 -20.14
CA PHE A 339 -0.34 -7.15 -20.39
C PHE A 339 -1.02 -5.81 -20.22
N LEU A 340 -1.63 -5.29 -21.28
CA LEU A 340 -2.42 -4.06 -21.26
C LEU A 340 -3.87 -4.40 -21.59
N PRO A 341 -4.86 -3.87 -20.85
CA PRO A 341 -6.26 -4.22 -21.06
C PRO A 341 -6.75 -3.77 -22.45
N CYS A 342 -7.42 -4.68 -23.15
CA CYS A 342 -8.35 -4.33 -24.22
C CYS A 342 -9.52 -3.58 -23.55
N LYS A 343 -10.00 -2.49 -24.16
CA LYS A 343 -10.97 -1.51 -23.60
C LYS A 343 -11.93 -2.02 -22.53
#